data_AF-A0A3B8X557-F1
#
_entry.id   AF-A0A3B8X557-F1
#
_cell.length_a   1.000
_cell.length_b   1.000
_cell.length_c   1.000
_cell.angle_alpha   90.00
_cell.angle_beta   90.00
_cell.angle_gamma   90.00
#
_symmetry.space_group_name_H-M   'P 1'
#
loop_
_entity.id
_entity.type
_entity.pdbx_description
1 polymer ?
#
loop_
_entity_poly.entity_id
_entity_poly.type
_entity_poly.pdbx_seq_one_letter_code
_entity_poly.pdbx_strand_id
1 'polypeptide(L)'
;MVIALSTCRAYWWRLGWLQLGLLLTLALWPEVQLPGPQGTDKVSHLLSFAWLMCWFGQVVERQRLRLAVALIAYGALIEFLQYFSGYRMGELADLYADISGILIGWG
;
A
#
# COMPACT_ATOMS: atom_id res chain seq x y z
N MET A 1 32.51 5.76 5.29
CA MET A 1 31.37 6.23 4.47
C MET A 1 30.36 5.13 4.08
N VAL A 2 30.70 3.84 4.16
CA VAL A 2 29.76 2.72 3.85
C VAL A 2 28.69 2.50 4.95
N ILE A 3 29.04 2.70 6.23
CA ILE A 3 28.15 2.48 7.38
C ILE A 3 26.94 3.45 7.37
N ALA A 4 27.15 4.71 6.96
CA ALA A 4 26.08 5.72 6.91
C ALA A 4 25.00 5.39 5.87
N LEU A 5 25.40 4.91 4.69
CA LEU A 5 24.48 4.46 3.63
C LEU A 5 23.69 3.22 4.05
N SER A 6 24.31 2.27 4.76
CA SER A 6 23.62 1.08 5.29
C SER A 6 22.59 1.41 6.38
N THR A 7 22.87 2.39 7.24
CA THR A 7 21.94 2.81 8.30
C THR A 7 20.73 3.55 7.73
N CYS A 8 20.94 4.46 6.77
CA CYS A 8 19.85 5.13 6.05
C CYS A 8 18.95 4.09 5.36
N ARG A 9 19.54 3.08 4.71
CA ARG A 9 18.80 1.99 4.07
C ARG A 9 18.00 1.17 5.08
N ALA A 10 18.57 0.83 6.23
CA ALA A 10 17.88 0.08 7.28
C ALA A 10 16.71 0.89 7.87
N TYR A 11 16.90 2.20 8.08
CA TYR A 11 15.85 3.09 8.55
C TYR A 11 14.70 3.19 7.54
N TRP A 12 15.01 3.31 6.24
CA TRP A 12 14.01 3.34 5.17
C TRP A 12 13.15 2.08 5.11
N TRP A 13 13.78 0.91 5.30
CA TRP A 13 13.06 -0.36 5.42
C TRP A 13 12.15 -0.39 6.64
N ARG A 14 12.64 0.04 7.81
CA ARG A 14 11.83 0.08 9.04
C ARG A 14 10.61 0.97 8.86
N LEU A 15 10.79 2.18 8.33
CA LEU A 15 9.69 3.07 7.99
C LEU A 15 8.76 2.47 6.95
N GLY A 16 9.28 1.78 5.93
CA GLY A 16 8.47 1.06 4.94
C GLY A 16 7.57 0.01 5.59
N TRP A 17 8.11 -0.81 6.49
CA TRP A 17 7.34 -1.80 7.24
C TRP A 17 6.28 -1.18 8.16
N LEU A 18 6.62 -0.07 8.82
CA LEU A 18 5.66 0.67 9.65
C LEU A 18 4.49 1.20 8.81
N GLN A 19 4.77 1.72 7.62
CA GLN A 19 3.75 2.22 6.70
C GLN A 19 2.84 1.10 6.17
N LEU A 20 3.40 -0.07 5.85
CA LEU A 20 2.60 -1.25 5.51
C LEU A 20 1.66 -1.61 6.66
N GLY A 21 2.20 -1.78 7.87
CA GLY A 21 1.38 -2.11 9.05
C GLY A 21 0.31 -1.07 9.36
N LEU A 22 0.64 0.22 9.20
CA LEU A 22 -0.32 1.31 9.36
C LEU A 22 -1.42 1.22 8.30
N LEU A 23 -1.08 1.03 7.03
CA LEU A 23 -2.06 0.89 5.95
C LEU A 23 -2.99 -0.30 6.19
N LEU A 24 -2.46 -1.46 6.59
CA LEU A 24 -3.28 -2.63 6.94
C LEU A 24 -4.27 -2.31 8.06
N THR A 25 -3.77 -1.67 9.12
CA THR A 25 -4.58 -1.33 10.29
C THR A 25 -5.71 -0.37 9.92
N LEU A 26 -5.41 0.65 9.10
CA LEU A 26 -6.41 1.62 8.66
C LEU A 26 -7.41 1.02 7.67
N ALA A 27 -6.95 0.16 6.75
CA ALA A 27 -7.80 -0.49 5.77
C ALA A 27 -8.78 -1.49 6.42
N LEU A 28 -8.36 -2.16 7.50
CA LEU A 28 -9.20 -3.07 8.27
C LEU A 28 -9.93 -2.38 9.43
N TRP A 29 -9.69 -1.10 9.69
CA TRP A 29 -10.39 -0.39 10.76
C TRP A 29 -11.90 -0.38 10.47
N PRO A 30 -12.80 -0.57 11.45
CA PRO A 30 -14.25 -0.54 11.20
C PRO A 30 -14.69 0.68 10.41
N GLU A 31 -15.52 0.46 9.39
CA GLU A 31 -15.97 1.54 8.53
C GLU A 31 -16.81 2.54 9.35
N VAL A 32 -16.38 3.80 9.33
CA VAL A 32 -17.19 4.92 9.83
C VAL A 32 -17.74 5.61 8.61
N GLN A 33 -19.06 5.57 8.43
CA GLN A 33 -19.73 6.29 7.35
C GLN A 33 -19.63 7.79 7.62
N LEU A 34 -18.62 8.41 7.03
CA LEU A 34 -18.44 9.85 7.04
C LEU A 34 -19.20 10.45 5.85
N PRO A 35 -19.88 11.59 6.03
CA PRO A 35 -20.49 12.31 4.91
C PRO A 35 -19.40 12.76 3.93
N GLY A 36 -19.50 12.35 2.67
CA GLY A 36 -18.53 12.69 1.63
C GLY A 36 -18.90 12.15 0.25
N PRO A 37 -18.17 12.54 -0.80
CA PRO A 37 -18.33 12.00 -2.14
C PRO A 37 -18.12 10.47 -2.14
N GLN A 38 -18.90 9.77 -2.96
CA GLN A 38 -18.68 8.35 -3.22
C GLN A 38 -17.31 8.16 -3.91
N GLY A 39 -16.59 7.08 -3.59
CA GLY A 39 -15.30 6.76 -4.21
C GLY A 39 -14.06 7.40 -3.57
N THR A 40 -14.20 8.02 -2.40
CA THR A 40 -13.07 8.60 -1.64
C THR A 40 -12.08 7.54 -1.13
N ASP A 41 -12.59 6.35 -0.82
CA ASP A 41 -11.86 5.11 -0.58
C ASP A 41 -10.89 4.79 -1.74
N LYS A 42 -11.36 4.80 -2.99
CA LYS A 42 -10.54 4.48 -4.18
C LYS A 42 -9.38 5.44 -4.37
N VAL A 43 -9.58 6.71 -4.07
CA VAL A 43 -8.50 7.71 -4.08
C VAL A 43 -7.47 7.39 -3.01
N SER A 44 -7.92 6.98 -1.82
CA SER A 44 -7.01 6.61 -0.72
C SER A 44 -6.20 5.35 -1.05
N HIS A 45 -6.80 4.34 -1.67
CA HIS A 45 -6.15 3.15 -2.23
C HIS A 45 -5.07 3.53 -3.26
N LEU A 46 -5.47 4.26 -4.31
CA LEU A 46 -4.56 4.71 -5.36
C LEU A 46 -3.35 5.47 -4.80
N LEU A 47 -3.57 6.45 -3.93
CA LEU A 47 -2.49 7.26 -3.37
C LEU A 47 -1.59 6.45 -2.43
N SER A 48 -2.17 5.57 -1.60
CA SER A 48 -1.41 4.74 -0.67
C SER A 48 -0.48 3.79 -1.41
N PHE A 49 -0.97 3.14 -2.46
CA PHE A 49 -0.18 2.19 -3.23
C PHE A 49 0.82 2.85 -4.18
N ALA A 50 0.51 4.04 -4.71
CA ALA A 50 1.50 4.87 -5.40
C ALA A 50 2.65 5.27 -4.47
N TRP A 51 2.32 5.69 -3.25
CA TRP A 51 3.30 6.05 -2.25
C TRP A 51 4.18 4.87 -1.85
N LEU A 52 3.59 3.69 -1.57
CA LEU A 52 4.36 2.49 -1.21
C LEU A 52 5.29 2.05 -2.34
N MET A 53 4.83 2.06 -3.59
CA MET A 53 5.68 1.70 -4.73
C MET A 53 6.85 2.68 -4.90
N CYS A 54 6.59 4.00 -4.79
CA CYS A 54 7.63 5.02 -4.84
C CYS A 54 8.62 4.86 -3.67
N TRP A 55 8.13 4.62 -2.45
CA TRP A 55 8.95 4.49 -1.25
C TRP A 55 9.90 3.30 -1.31
N PHE A 56 9.37 2.10 -1.59
CA PHE A 56 10.18 0.89 -1.68
C PHE A 56 11.02 0.86 -2.96
N GLY A 57 10.57 1.52 -4.03
CA GLY A 57 11.34 1.69 -5.27
C GLY A 57 12.70 2.36 -5.06
N GLN A 58 12.82 3.25 -4.09
CA GLN A 58 14.09 3.90 -3.72
C GLN A 58 15.12 2.94 -3.11
N VAL A 59 14.69 1.76 -2.65
CA VAL A 59 15.57 0.79 -1.96
C VAL A 59 15.68 -0.55 -2.70
N VAL A 60 14.68 -0.85 -3.55
CA VAL A 60 14.58 -2.05 -4.38
C VAL A 60 14.78 -1.67 -5.85
N GLU A 61 16.02 -1.39 -6.23
CA GLU A 61 16.33 -0.88 -7.58
C GLU A 61 16.26 -1.98 -8.66
N ARG A 62 16.77 -3.19 -8.37
CA ARG A 62 16.92 -4.26 -9.38
C ARG A 62 15.70 -5.16 -9.54
N GLN A 63 14.83 -5.22 -8.54
CA GLN A 63 13.74 -6.19 -8.45
C GLN A 63 12.36 -5.49 -8.38
N ARG A 64 12.21 -4.33 -9.05
CA ARG A 64 10.98 -3.53 -9.02
C ARG A 64 9.74 -4.33 -9.46
N LEU A 65 9.88 -5.29 -10.39
CA LEU A 65 8.76 -6.17 -10.78
C LEU A 65 8.29 -7.04 -9.63
N ARG A 66 9.22 -7.63 -8.87
CA ARG A 66 8.88 -8.43 -7.68
C ARG A 66 8.26 -7.57 -6.58
N LEU A 67 8.72 -6.32 -6.45
CA LEU A 67 8.12 -5.35 -5.53
C LEU A 67 6.66 -5.04 -5.92
N ALA A 68 6.39 -4.72 -7.18
CA ALA A 68 5.01 -4.46 -7.62
C ALA A 68 4.13 -5.70 -7.43
N VAL A 69 4.59 -6.89 -7.80
CA VAL A 69 3.83 -8.13 -7.57
C VAL A 69 3.54 -8.34 -6.09
N ALA A 70 4.52 -8.06 -5.21
CA ALA A 70 4.32 -8.15 -3.77
C ALA A 70 3.30 -7.12 -3.25
N LEU A 71 3.32 -5.88 -3.77
CA LEU A 71 2.34 -4.87 -3.42
C LEU A 71 0.94 -5.20 -3.96
N ILE A 72 0.82 -5.73 -5.18
CA ILE A 72 -0.47 -6.21 -5.71
C ILE A 72 -1.02 -7.35 -4.84
N ALA A 73 -0.18 -8.31 -4.48
CA ALA A 73 -0.57 -9.40 -3.58
C ALA A 73 -0.98 -8.87 -2.20
N TYR A 74 -0.35 -7.80 -1.73
CA TYR A 74 -0.69 -7.14 -0.48
C TYR A 74 -2.05 -6.42 -0.53
N GLY A 75 -2.34 -5.68 -1.61
CA GLY A 75 -3.68 -5.10 -1.84
C GLY A 75 -4.77 -6.17 -1.92
N ALA A 76 -4.53 -7.24 -2.69
CA ALA A 76 -5.47 -8.35 -2.76
C ALA A 76 -5.71 -9.04 -1.41
N LEU A 77 -4.67 -9.14 -0.56
CA LEU A 77 -4.79 -9.64 0.81
C LEU A 77 -5.66 -8.72 1.67
N ILE A 78 -5.51 -7.40 1.55
CA ILE A 78 -6.34 -6.43 2.28
C ILE A 78 -7.81 -6.60 1.90
N GLU A 79 -8.13 -6.62 0.61
CA GLU A 79 -9.51 -6.81 0.12
C GLU A 79 -10.12 -8.13 0.61
N PHE A 80 -9.32 -9.19 0.57
CA PHE A 80 -9.72 -10.49 1.10
C PHE A 80 -10.03 -10.42 2.60
N LEU A 81 -9.15 -9.81 3.39
CA LEU A 81 -9.36 -9.66 4.84
C LEU A 81 -10.55 -8.74 5.16
N GLN A 82 -10.78 -7.68 4.37
CA GLN A 82 -11.96 -6.84 4.50
C GLN A 82 -13.24 -7.64 4.28
N TYR A 83 -13.31 -8.45 3.21
CA TYR A 83 -14.45 -9.33 2.95
C TYR A 83 -14.76 -10.26 4.13
N PHE A 84 -13.74 -10.83 4.78
CA PHE A 84 -13.92 -11.71 5.94
C PHE A 84 -14.15 -10.99 7.28
N SER A 85 -13.97 -9.67 7.34
CA SER A 85 -14.12 -8.91 8.59
C SER A 85 -15.58 -8.82 9.06
N GLY A 86 -16.55 -8.91 8.13
CA GLY A 86 -17.98 -8.77 8.41
C GLY A 86 -18.47 -7.34 8.62
N TYR A 87 -17.56 -6.35 8.61
CA TYR A 87 -17.90 -4.92 8.77
C TYR A 87 -17.19 -4.00 7.75
N ARG A 88 -16.36 -4.56 6.87
CA ARG A 88 -15.81 -3.89 5.68
C ARG A 88 -16.27 -4.64 4.44
N MET A 89 -16.46 -3.89 3.36
CA MET A 89 -16.66 -4.46 2.03
C MET A 89 -15.29 -4.54 1.35
N GLY A 90 -14.92 -5.74 0.89
CA GLY A 90 -13.83 -5.88 -0.07
C GLY A 90 -14.37 -5.67 -1.48
N GLU A 91 -13.70 -4.83 -2.26
CA GLU A 91 -14.10 -4.43 -3.61
C GLU A 91 -12.98 -4.65 -4.62
N LEU A 92 -13.29 -5.34 -5.73
CA LEU A 92 -12.34 -5.47 -6.84
C LEU A 92 -11.94 -4.10 -7.42
N ALA A 93 -12.81 -3.09 -7.31
CA ALA A 93 -12.52 -1.71 -7.70
C ALA A 93 -11.35 -1.10 -6.92
N ASP A 94 -11.20 -1.47 -5.65
CA ASP A 94 -10.13 -0.98 -4.78
C ASP A 94 -8.80 -1.66 -5.14
N LEU A 95 -8.83 -2.95 -5.47
CA LEU A 95 -7.66 -3.64 -6.04
C LEU A 95 -7.20 -3.01 -7.38
N TYR A 96 -8.13 -2.58 -8.24
CA TYR A 96 -7.76 -1.85 -9.47
C TYR A 96 -7.16 -0.47 -9.17
N ALA A 97 -7.65 0.22 -8.13
CA ALA A 97 -7.08 1.47 -7.67
C ALA A 97 -5.64 1.25 -7.13
N ASP A 98 -5.42 0.18 -6.36
CA ASP A 98 -4.09 -0.22 -5.87
C ASP A 98 -3.11 -0.46 -7.02
N ILE A 99 -3.50 -1.28 -8.00
CA ILE A 99 -2.68 -1.58 -9.18
C ILE A 99 -2.35 -0.29 -9.93
N SER A 100 -3.34 0.59 -10.13
CA SER A 100 -3.13 1.88 -10.80
C SER A 100 -2.16 2.77 -10.02
N GLY A 101 -2.30 2.81 -8.70
CA GLY A 101 -1.36 3.48 -7.80
C GLY A 101 0.06 2.94 -7.96
N ILE A 102 0.24 1.62 -7.91
CA ILE A 102 1.54 0.96 -8.10
C ILE A 102 2.16 1.38 -9.44
N LEU A 103 1.39 1.37 -10.53
CA LEU A 103 1.89 1.79 -11.86
C LEU A 103 2.32 3.25 -11.88
N ILE A 104 1.61 4.15 -11.19
CA ILE A 104 1.98 5.56 -11.06
C ILE A 104 3.27 5.71 -10.22
N GLY A 105 3.35 5.02 -9.08
CA GLY A 105 4.51 5.05 -8.19
C GLY A 105 5.72 4.27 -8.72
N TRP A 106 5.57 3.55 -9.84
CA TRP A 106 6.65 2.83 -10.50
C TRP A 106 7.66 3.75 -11.18
N GLY A 107 7.33 5.03 -11.43
CA GLY A 107 8.25 6.03 -11.99
C GLY A 107 9.65 6.01 -11.39
#